data_AF-A0A831TH74-F1
#
_entry.id   AF-A0A831TH74-F1
#
_cell.length_a   1.000
_cell.length_b   1.000
_cell.length_c   1.000
_cell.angle_alpha   90.00
_cell.angle_beta   90.00
_cell.angle_gamma   90.00
#
_symmetry.space_group_name_H-M   'P 1'
#
loop_
_entity.id
_entity.type
_entity.pdbx_description
1 polymer ?
#
loop_
_entity_poly.entity_id
_entity_poly.type
_entity_poly.pdbx_seq_one_letter_code
_entity_poly.pdbx_strand_id
1 'polypeptide(L)' 'MAQVQTMLSTTEIDRLTALARELRREVLIMTTEAGSGHPTSSMSAVEILVALYFGGILRYDPAQPRWPDRDRFIMS' A
#
# COMPACT_ATOMS: atom_id res chain seq x y z
N MET A 1 18.58 15.08 16.80
CA MET A 1 17.38 15.88 16.49
C MET A 1 16.72 15.30 15.26
N ALA A 2 15.55 14.69 15.41
CA ALA A 2 14.49 14.56 14.40
C ALA A 2 13.33 13.82 15.07
N GLN A 3 12.50 14.58 15.79
CA GLN A 3 11.15 14.12 16.08
C GLN A 3 10.37 14.20 14.77
N VAL A 4 9.90 13.09 14.23
CA VAL A 4 8.72 13.08 13.35
C VAL A 4 7.98 11.76 13.58
N GLN A 5 7.27 11.67 14.70
CA GLN A 5 6.11 10.78 14.78
C GLN A 5 4.90 11.62 14.39
N THR A 6 4.64 11.75 13.09
CA THR A 6 3.39 12.35 12.63
C THR A 6 2.29 11.33 12.91
N MET A 7 1.56 11.55 14.01
CA MET A 7 0.31 10.84 14.25
C MET A 7 -0.63 11.18 13.10
N LEU A 8 -1.07 10.16 12.36
CA LEU A 8 -2.10 10.34 11.33
C LEU A 8 -3.39 10.82 11.98
N SER A 9 -4.04 11.82 11.37
CA SER A 9 -5.37 12.24 11.77
C SER A 9 -6.39 11.14 11.49
N THR A 10 -7.53 11.17 12.18
CA THR A 10 -8.63 10.23 11.93
C THR A 10 -9.06 10.24 10.46
N THR A 11 -9.14 11.43 9.85
CA THR A 11 -9.50 11.58 8.43
C THR A 11 -8.50 10.87 7.50
N GLU A 12 -7.20 10.94 7.80
CA GLU A 12 -6.18 10.22 7.02
C GLU A 12 -6.31 8.70 7.20
N ILE A 13 -6.55 8.24 8.43
CA ILE A 13 -6.79 6.82 8.72
C ILE A 13 -8.04 6.31 7.97
N ASP A 14 -9.12 7.09 7.95
CA ASP A 14 -10.34 6.75 7.23
C ASP A 14 -10.09 6.66 5.72
N ARG A 15 -9.33 7.61 5.16
CA ARG A 15 -8.92 7.59 3.75
C ARG A 15 -8.11 6.33 3.42
N LEU A 16 -7.12 5.99 4.24
CA LEU A 16 -6.29 4.80 4.04
C LEU A 16 -7.12 3.51 4.17
N THR A 17 -8.06 3.48 5.11
CA THR A 17 -8.99 2.36 5.30
C THR A 17 -9.90 2.19 4.08
N ALA A 18 -10.41 3.28 3.51
CA ALA A 18 -11.20 3.24 2.28
C ALA A 18 -10.38 2.71 1.10
N LEU A 19 -9.14 3.17 0.94
CA LEU A 19 -8.22 2.69 -0.09
C LEU A 19 -7.92 1.19 0.08
N ALA A 20 -7.71 0.72 1.31
CA ALA A 20 -7.50 -0.70 1.58
C ALA A 20 -8.72 -1.56 1.20
N ARG A 21 -9.95 -1.03 1.32
CA ARG A 21 -11.16 -1.73 0.87
C ARG A 21 -11.24 -1.79 -0.66
N GLU A 22 -10.86 -0.71 -1.34
CA GLU A 22 -10.79 -0.64 -2.80
C GLU A 22 -9.76 -1.63 -3.35
N LEU A 23 -8.54 -1.65 -2.82
CA LEU A 23 -7.50 -2.58 -3.27
C LEU A 23 -7.89 -4.05 -3.08
N ARG A 24 -8.62 -4.41 -2.02
CA ARG A 24 -9.16 -5.77 -1.87
C ARG A 24 -10.17 -6.12 -2.96
N ARG A 25 -11.02 -5.16 -3.36
CA ARG A 25 -11.95 -5.36 -4.48
C ARG A 25 -11.18 -5.60 -5.77
N GLU A 26 -10.15 -4.80 -6.04
CA GLU A 26 -9.29 -4.97 -7.23
C GLU A 26 -8.61 -6.33 -7.24
N VAL A 27 -8.04 -6.78 -6.11
CA VAL A 27 -7.46 -8.13 -5.99
C VAL A 27 -8.48 -9.20 -6.34
N LEU A 28 -9.71 -9.09 -5.84
CA LEU A 28 -10.78 -10.05 -6.12
C LEU A 28 -11.15 -10.06 -7.61
N ILE A 29 -11.35 -8.88 -8.21
CA ILE A 29 -11.72 -8.74 -9.62
C ILE A 29 -10.60 -9.33 -10.50
N MET A 30 -9.36 -8.88 -10.36
CA MET A 30 -8.24 -9.30 -11.19
C MET A 30 -7.99 -10.81 -11.11
N THR A 31 -8.02 -11.39 -9.90
CA THR A 31 -7.80 -12.85 -9.74
C THR A 31 -8.97 -13.68 -10.26
N THR A 32 -10.19 -13.18 -10.16
CA THR A 32 -11.38 -13.84 -10.72
C THR A 32 -11.35 -13.81 -12.25
N GLU A 33 -11.06 -12.65 -12.84
CA GLU A 33 -10.96 -12.49 -14.30
C GLU A 33 -9.83 -13.35 -14.89
N ALA A 34 -8.70 -13.45 -14.19
CA ALA A 34 -7.59 -14.32 -14.58
C ALA A 34 -7.87 -15.82 -14.39
N GLY A 35 -8.96 -16.19 -13.69
CA GLY A 35 -9.27 -17.56 -13.30
C GLY A 35 -8.18 -18.23 -12.44
N SER A 36 -7.27 -17.44 -11.86
CA SER A 36 -6.07 -17.92 -11.16
C SER A 36 -5.50 -16.82 -10.25
N GLY A 37 -4.61 -17.20 -9.32
CA GLY A 37 -3.90 -16.28 -8.43
C GLY A 37 -4.07 -16.62 -6.94
N HIS A 38 -3.69 -15.69 -6.07
CA HIS A 38 -3.67 -15.88 -4.61
C HIS A 38 -4.45 -14.77 -3.89
N PRO A 39 -5.79 -14.70 -4.03
CA PRO A 39 -6.57 -13.59 -3.50
C PRO A 39 -6.45 -13.45 -1.98
N THR A 40 -6.47 -14.56 -1.23
CA THR A 40 -6.43 -14.55 0.24
C THR A 40 -5.10 -14.03 0.79
N SER A 41 -3.96 -14.50 0.25
CA SER A 41 -2.65 -14.00 0.67
C SER A 41 -2.47 -12.53 0.29
N SER A 42 -2.87 -12.13 -0.92
CA SER A 42 -2.83 -10.73 -1.35
C SER A 42 -3.66 -9.82 -0.44
N MET A 43 -4.87 -10.25 -0.05
CA MET A 43 -5.75 -9.48 0.85
C MET A 43 -5.18 -9.29 2.26
N SER A 44 -4.38 -10.24 2.75
CA SER A 44 -3.75 -10.15 4.08
C SER A 44 -2.67 -9.07 4.18
N ALA A 45 -2.06 -8.70 3.05
CA ALA A 45 -0.98 -7.70 2.99
C ALA A 45 -1.47 -6.27 2.76
N VAL A 46 -2.76 -6.06 2.44
CA VAL A 46 -3.24 -4.77 1.91
C VAL A 46 -3.00 -3.60 2.86
N GLU A 47 -3.32 -3.73 4.16
CA GLU A 47 -3.09 -2.65 5.13
C GLU A 47 -1.61 -2.27 5.22
N ILE A 48 -0.72 -3.26 5.21
CA ILE A 48 0.73 -3.04 5.28
C ILE A 48 1.18 -2.26 4.04
N LEU A 49 0.79 -2.69 2.84
CA LEU A 49 1.13 -2.00 1.61
C LEU A 49 0.53 -0.60 1.56
N VAL A 50 -0.70 -0.42 2.03
CA VAL A 50 -1.35 0.89 2.08
C VAL A 50 -0.62 1.84 3.01
N ALA A 51 -0.25 1.40 4.21
CA ALA A 51 0.53 2.21 5.14
C ALA A 51 1.90 2.57 4.57
N LEU A 52 2.59 1.60 3.96
CA LEU A 52 3.92 1.79 3.37
C LEU A 52 3.91 2.81 2.23
N TYR A 53 3.02 2.65 1.25
CA TYR A 53 2.99 3.50 0.06
C TYR A 53 2.17 4.77 0.26
N PHE A 54 1.02 4.71 0.92
CA PHE A 54 0.08 5.84 0.96
C PHE A 54 0.01 6.51 2.34
N GLY A 55 0.56 5.89 3.39
CA GLY A 55 0.66 6.45 4.74
C GLY A 55 1.92 7.29 5.00
N GLY A 56 2.76 7.50 3.98
CA GLY A 56 3.95 8.36 4.07
C GLY A 56 5.19 7.71 4.69
N ILE A 57 5.22 6.37 4.80
CA ILE A 57 6.38 5.66 5.36
C ILE A 57 7.50 5.52 4.31
N LEU A 58 7.18 5.06 3.10
CA LEU A 58 8.17 4.93 2.03
C LEU A 58 8.39 6.28 1.34
N ARG A 59 9.66 6.59 1.09
CA ARG A 59 10.07 7.63 0.14
C ARG A 59 10.18 7.02 -1.25
N TYR A 60 9.22 7.35 -2.12
CA TYR A 60 9.20 6.87 -3.50
C TYR A 60 8.56 7.91 -4.42
N ASP A 61 8.85 7.78 -5.72
CA ASP A 61 8.22 8.57 -6.77
C ASP A 61 7.69 7.60 -7.85
N PRO A 62 6.36 7.47 -8.03
CA PRO A 62 5.77 6.64 -9.08
C PRO A 62 6.22 6.99 -10.50
N ALA A 63 6.56 8.27 -10.76
CA ALA A 63 7.05 8.71 -12.06
C ALA A 63 8.54 8.35 -12.27
N GLN A 64 9.27 8.07 -11.20
CA GLN A 64 10.69 7.71 -11.23
C GLN A 64 10.96 6.40 -10.47
N PRO A 65 10.43 5.25 -10.93
CA PRO A 65 10.54 3.96 -10.23
C PRO A 65 11.98 3.43 -10.11
N ARG A 66 12.93 4.02 -10.85
CA ARG A 66 14.36 3.68 -10.81
C ARG A 66 15.20 4.71 -10.02
N TRP A 67 14.57 5.70 -9.39
CA TRP A 67 15.27 6.70 -8.57
C TRP A 67 16.22 6.01 -7.58
N PRO A 68 17.54 6.28 -7.63
CA PRO A 68 18.52 5.54 -6.82
C PRO A 68 18.29 5.60 -5.31
N ASP A 69 17.82 6.74 -4.79
CA ASP A 69 17.71 7.00 -3.34
C ASP A 69 16.32 6.71 -2.75
N ARG A 70 15.41 6.13 -3.55
CA ARG A 70 14.10 5.70 -3.04
C ARG A 70 14.23 4.59 -2.01
N ASP A 71 13.27 4.51 -1.09
CA ASP A 71 13.11 3.33 -0.25
C ASP A 71 12.66 2.14 -1.11
N ARG A 72 13.17 0.94 -0.80
CA ARG A 72 12.93 -0.27 -1.57
C ARG A 72 11.98 -1.19 -0.84
N PHE A 73 10.95 -1.62 -1.55
CA PHE A 73 10.04 -2.67 -1.10
C PHE A 73 10.31 -3.96 -1.89
N ILE A 74 10.43 -5.08 -1.19
CA ILE A 74 10.60 -6.41 -1.77
C ILE A 74 9.51 -7.29 -1.16
N MET A 75 8.61 -7.82 -2.00
CA MET A 75 7.65 -8.85 -1.61
C MET A 75 8.31 -10.20 -1.86
N SER A 76 8.70 -10.87 -0.77
CA SER A 76 9.44 -12.15 -0.81
C SER A 76 8.57 -13.35 -1.13
#